data_AF-A0A955DW67-F1
#
_entry.id   AF-A0A955DW67-F1
#
_cell.length_a   1.000
_cell.length_b   1.000
_cell.length_c   1.000
_cell.angle_alpha   90.00
_cell.angle_beta   90.00
_cell.angle_gamma   90.00
#
_symmetry.space_group_name_H-M   'P 1'
#
loop_
_entity.id
_entity.type
_entity.pdbx_description
1 polymer ?
#
loop_
_entity_poly.entity_id
_entity_poly.type
_entity_poly.pdbx_seq_one_letter_code
_entity_poly.pdbx_strand_id
1 'polypeptide(L)'
;MSVTEPKPKRSGARKKTTTATRAAIEPCIHVRGAKEHNLKNIEVRIPRDRLVVMTGLSGSGKSSLAFDTIFAEGQRKYMESLSAYARQFLDQLRKPDVEDIEGIPPTIAIEQRSASHNPRSTVATTTEIYDYLRLLYARCATPHSWAPTRQRA
;
A
#
# COMPACT_ATOMS: atom_id res chain seq x y z
N MET A 1 23.82 -28.68 -72.76
CA MET A 1 22.35 -28.46 -72.82
C MET A 1 21.83 -28.83 -71.44
N SER A 2 21.52 -27.91 -70.54
CA SER A 2 20.49 -26.88 -70.62
C SER A 2 20.84 -25.65 -69.76
N VAL A 3 20.52 -24.49 -70.31
CA VAL A 3 20.54 -23.16 -69.68
C VAL A 3 19.28 -22.99 -68.83
N THR A 4 19.38 -22.30 -67.68
CA THR A 4 18.34 -21.42 -67.06
C THR A 4 18.94 -20.85 -65.75
N GLU A 5 19.47 -19.62 -65.72
CA GLU A 5 18.85 -18.27 -65.62
C GLU A 5 18.94 -17.68 -64.19
N PRO A 6 19.20 -16.36 -64.04
CA PRO A 6 19.71 -15.76 -62.81
C PRO A 6 18.63 -15.26 -61.82
N LYS A 7 18.99 -15.20 -60.53
CA LYS A 7 18.16 -14.65 -59.43
C LYS A 7 17.76 -13.19 -59.64
N PRO A 8 16.49 -12.79 -59.40
CA PRO A 8 16.10 -11.38 -59.34
C PRO A 8 16.33 -10.79 -57.95
N LYS A 9 17.05 -9.66 -57.88
CA LYS A 9 17.09 -8.78 -56.70
C LYS A 9 15.75 -8.06 -56.59
N ARG A 10 15.03 -8.24 -55.48
CA ARG A 10 13.85 -7.41 -55.15
C ARG A 10 14.15 -6.55 -53.93
N SER A 11 14.48 -5.29 -54.22
CA SER A 11 14.41 -4.17 -53.29
C SER A 11 12.93 -3.89 -52.96
N GLY A 12 12.50 -4.36 -51.79
CA GLY A 12 11.18 -4.05 -51.23
C GLY A 12 11.30 -2.96 -50.18
N ALA A 13 10.89 -1.73 -50.54
CA ALA A 13 10.72 -0.63 -49.61
C ALA A 13 9.80 -1.05 -48.45
N ARG A 14 10.36 -1.07 -47.23
CA ARG A 14 9.64 -1.41 -46.01
C ARG A 14 8.74 -0.23 -45.64
N LYS A 15 7.46 -0.27 -46.06
CA LYS A 15 6.42 0.65 -45.59
C LYS A 15 6.43 0.63 -44.06
N LYS A 16 6.73 1.77 -43.44
CA LYS A 16 6.57 1.99 -41.99
C LYS A 16 5.07 1.99 -41.70
N THR A 17 4.54 0.87 -41.21
CA THR A 17 3.22 0.82 -40.60
C THR A 17 3.30 1.56 -39.27
N THR A 18 2.80 2.80 -39.25
CA THR A 18 2.58 3.61 -38.06
C THR A 18 1.47 2.96 -37.23
N THR A 19 1.84 2.00 -36.38
CA THR A 19 0.94 1.51 -35.33
C THR A 19 0.81 2.61 -34.30
N ALA A 20 -0.31 3.35 -34.33
CA ALA A 20 -0.68 4.26 -33.26
C ALA A 20 -0.84 3.44 -31.97
N THR A 21 0.16 3.50 -31.10
CA THR A 21 0.12 2.92 -29.76
C THR A 21 -1.03 3.59 -29.01
N ARG A 22 -2.13 2.86 -28.78
CA ARG A 22 -3.09 3.23 -27.74
C ARG A 22 -2.28 3.36 -26.45
N ALA A 23 -2.10 4.59 -25.96
CA ALA A 23 -1.48 4.83 -24.68
C ALA A 23 -2.27 4.00 -23.65
N ALA A 24 -1.65 2.93 -23.14
CA ALA A 24 -2.24 2.17 -22.05
C ALA A 24 -2.43 3.16 -20.90
N ILE A 25 -3.66 3.32 -20.44
CA ILE A 25 -3.94 4.14 -19.27
C ILE A 25 -3.33 3.39 -18.10
N GLU A 26 -2.14 3.82 -17.65
CA GLU A 26 -1.51 3.23 -16.49
C GLU A 26 -2.41 3.45 -15.26
N PRO A 27 -2.58 2.43 -14.40
CA PRO A 27 -3.39 2.57 -13.20
C PRO A 27 -2.80 3.68 -12.31
N CYS A 28 -3.64 4.60 -11.86
CA CYS A 28 -3.23 5.77 -11.10
C CYS A 28 -4.28 6.14 -10.04
N ILE A 29 -3.81 6.78 -8.97
CA ILE A 29 -4.65 7.44 -7.97
C ILE A 29 -4.79 8.89 -8.42
N HIS A 30 -6.03 9.34 -8.64
CA HIS A 30 -6.32 10.71 -9.04
C HIS A 30 -6.89 11.46 -7.85
N VAL A 31 -6.13 12.42 -7.33
CA VAL A 31 -6.57 13.32 -6.25
C VAL A 31 -6.98 14.64 -6.88
N ARG A 32 -8.24 15.06 -6.69
CA ARG A 32 -8.78 16.31 -7.23
C ARG A 32 -9.23 17.23 -6.11
N GLY A 33 -8.78 18.47 -6.19
CA GLY A 33 -9.19 19.55 -5.32
C GLY A 33 -8.86 19.35 -3.83
N ALA A 34 -7.67 18.83 -3.51
CA ALA A 34 -7.25 18.67 -2.12
C ALA A 34 -6.96 20.03 -1.45
N LYS A 35 -7.64 20.29 -0.34
CA LYS A 35 -7.63 21.55 0.43
C LYS A 35 -7.29 21.34 1.92
N GLU A 36 -7.02 20.10 2.30
CA GLU A 36 -6.67 19.74 3.67
C GLU A 36 -5.49 20.58 4.20
N HIS A 37 -5.66 21.19 5.38
CA HIS A 37 -4.69 22.09 6.01
C HIS A 37 -4.27 23.28 5.13
N ASN A 38 -3.04 23.27 4.60
CA ASN A 38 -2.47 24.35 3.80
C ASN A 38 -2.39 24.02 2.30
N LEU A 39 -3.04 22.94 1.87
CA LEU A 39 -3.14 22.58 0.46
C LEU A 39 -4.01 23.60 -0.29
N LYS A 40 -3.52 24.03 -1.45
CA LYS A 40 -4.15 25.09 -2.25
C LYS A 40 -4.97 24.54 -3.41
N ASN A 41 -5.98 23.73 -3.10
CA ASN A 41 -6.85 23.10 -4.10
C ASN A 41 -6.06 22.34 -5.19
N ILE A 42 -5.18 21.43 -4.76
CA ILE A 42 -4.24 20.77 -5.68
C ILE A 42 -4.88 19.58 -6.38
N GLU A 43 -4.47 19.35 -7.62
CA GLU A 43 -4.78 18.14 -8.39
C GLU A 43 -3.50 17.37 -8.67
N VAL A 44 -3.46 16.09 -8.31
CA VAL A 44 -2.27 15.23 -8.45
C VAL A 44 -2.66 13.85 -8.94
N ARG A 45 -1.86 13.30 -9.86
CA ARG A 45 -1.97 11.92 -10.33
C ARG A 45 -0.77 11.13 -9.84
N ILE A 46 -1.02 10.09 -9.06
CA ILE A 46 0.00 9.23 -8.46
C ILE A 46 -0.05 7.87 -9.18
N PRO A 47 1.01 7.43 -9.86
CA PRO A 47 1.01 6.13 -10.53
C PRO A 47 0.92 5.01 -9.49
N ARG A 48 0.06 4.02 -9.74
CA ARG A 48 -0.06 2.83 -8.89
C ARG A 48 1.08 1.86 -9.14
N ASP A 49 1.26 0.95 -8.19
CA ASP A 49 2.20 -0.17 -8.28
C ASP A 49 3.65 0.29 -8.49
N ARG A 50 3.96 1.49 -7.99
CA ARG A 50 5.29 2.11 -8.04
C ARG A 50 5.65 2.68 -6.68
N LEU A 51 6.95 2.71 -6.40
CA LEU A 51 7.49 3.48 -5.28
C LEU A 51 7.45 4.97 -5.64
N VAL A 52 6.49 5.69 -5.06
CA VAL A 52 6.35 7.14 -5.26
C VAL A 52 6.89 7.87 -4.03
N VAL A 53 7.79 8.83 -4.26
CA VAL A 53 8.39 9.64 -3.21
C VAL A 53 7.85 11.06 -3.30
N MET A 54 7.28 11.57 -2.21
CA MET A 54 6.86 12.97 -2.10
C MET A 54 7.97 13.79 -1.44
N THR A 55 8.47 14.80 -2.14
CA THR A 55 9.57 15.66 -1.67
C THR A 55 9.15 17.13 -1.58
N GLY A 56 9.92 17.94 -0.84
CA GLY A 56 9.66 19.37 -0.66
C GLY A 56 10.02 19.90 0.72
N LEU A 57 10.17 21.22 0.84
CA LEU A 57 10.54 21.92 2.08
C LEU A 57 9.60 21.61 3.25
N SER A 58 10.09 21.66 4.49
CA SER A 58 9.24 21.50 5.67
C SER A 58 8.02 22.43 5.61
N GLY A 59 6.84 21.92 5.98
CA GLY A 59 5.59 22.68 5.89
C GLY A 59 4.96 22.80 4.49
N SER A 60 5.54 22.22 3.43
CA SER A 60 4.98 22.30 2.07
C SER A 60 3.66 21.53 1.85
N GLY A 61 3.10 20.88 2.87
CA GLY A 61 1.85 20.09 2.75
C GLY A 61 2.03 18.63 2.33
N LYS A 62 3.26 18.06 2.36
CA LYS A 62 3.51 16.63 2.04
C LYS A 62 2.73 15.70 2.95
N SER A 63 2.83 15.91 4.26
CA SER A 63 2.13 15.09 5.25
C SER A 63 0.63 15.29 5.15
N SER A 64 0.17 16.51 4.86
CA SER A 64 -1.24 16.81 4.63
C SER A 64 -1.81 16.08 3.43
N LEU A 65 -1.06 16.01 2.33
CA LEU A 65 -1.48 15.24 1.17
C LEU A 65 -1.40 13.72 1.41
N ALA A 66 -0.32 13.23 1.99
CA ALA A 66 -0.10 11.79 2.17
C ALA A 66 -0.97 11.17 3.27
N PHE A 67 -0.93 11.72 4.49
CA PHE A 67 -1.60 11.18 5.66
C PHE A 67 -3.01 11.73 5.82
N ASP A 68 -3.14 13.05 5.84
CA ASP A 68 -4.42 13.70 6.19
C ASP A 68 -5.43 13.64 5.02
N THR A 69 -4.97 13.46 3.77
CA THR A 69 -5.84 13.39 2.59
C THR A 69 -5.93 11.98 2.02
N ILE A 70 -4.83 11.45 1.45
CA ILE A 70 -4.83 10.17 0.73
C ILE A 70 -5.12 9.01 1.68
N PHE A 71 -4.35 8.87 2.75
CA PHE A 71 -4.55 7.79 3.72
C PHE A 71 -5.92 7.87 4.42
N ALA A 72 -6.35 9.07 4.83
CA ALA A 72 -7.66 9.28 5.44
C ALA A 72 -8.81 8.83 4.52
N GLU A 73 -8.81 9.23 3.24
CA GLU A 73 -9.82 8.77 2.28
C GLU A 73 -9.74 7.26 2.00
N GLY A 74 -8.53 6.72 1.86
CA GLY A 74 -8.35 5.29 1.60
C GLY A 74 -8.87 4.42 2.75
N GLN A 75 -8.63 4.84 4.00
CA GLN A 75 -9.19 4.19 5.19
C GLN A 75 -10.72 4.32 5.24
N ARG A 76 -11.26 5.52 4.97
CA ARG A 76 -12.70 5.79 4.95
C ARG A 76 -13.43 4.92 3.93
N LYS A 77 -12.97 4.91 2.67
CA LYS A 77 -13.56 4.10 1.58
C LYS A 77 -13.48 2.61 1.88
N TYR A 78 -12.39 2.14 2.49
CA TYR A 78 -12.30 0.74 2.91
C TYR A 78 -13.36 0.40 3.98
N MET A 79 -13.53 1.23 5.00
CA MET A 79 -14.54 1.00 6.03
C MET A 79 -15.99 1.13 5.52
N GLU A 80 -16.26 1.97 4.52
CA GLU A 80 -17.56 2.05 3.84
C GLU A 80 -17.98 0.73 3.18
N SER A 81 -16.99 -0.06 2.72
CA SER A 81 -17.21 -1.38 2.13
C SER A 81 -17.51 -2.49 3.15
N LEU A 82 -17.31 -2.23 4.45
CA LEU A 82 -17.57 -3.20 5.51
C LEU A 82 -19.07 -3.24 5.91
N SER A 83 -19.40 -4.06 6.90
CA SER A 83 -20.77 -4.28 7.36
C SER A 83 -21.48 -2.98 7.78
N ALA A 84 -22.81 -2.98 7.75
CA ALA A 84 -23.62 -1.82 8.20
C ALA A 84 -23.29 -1.38 9.64
N TYR A 85 -22.83 -2.31 10.50
CA TYR A 85 -22.34 -2.02 11.84
C TYR A 85 -21.01 -1.26 11.85
N ALA A 86 -20.06 -1.64 10.99
CA ALA A 86 -18.77 -0.96 10.88
C ALA A 86 -18.95 0.51 10.47
N ARG A 87 -20.01 0.83 9.72
CA ARG A 87 -20.33 2.21 9.33
C ARG A 87 -20.70 3.12 10.51
N GLN A 88 -21.13 2.60 11.65
CA GLN A 88 -21.35 3.42 12.85
C GLN A 88 -20.05 4.05 13.37
N PHE A 89 -18.89 3.43 13.06
CA PHE A 89 -17.57 3.97 13.42
C PHE A 89 -17.01 4.92 12.35
N LEU A 90 -17.63 5.01 11.17
CA LEU A 90 -17.24 5.97 10.13
C LEU A 90 -17.54 7.41 10.53
N ASP A 91 -18.61 7.65 11.30
CA ASP A 91 -18.97 9.00 11.75
C ASP A 91 -17.89 9.63 12.65
N GLN A 92 -16.97 8.80 13.19
CA GLN A 92 -15.81 9.26 13.95
C GLN A 92 -14.61 9.62 13.04
N LEU A 93 -14.60 9.14 11.79
CA LEU A 93 -13.55 9.46 10.83
C LEU A 93 -13.89 10.77 10.13
N ARG A 94 -13.15 11.83 10.48
CA ARG A 94 -13.22 13.12 9.80
C ARG A 94 -12.94 12.91 8.31
N LYS A 95 -13.94 13.23 7.46
CA LYS A 95 -13.76 13.30 6.02
C LYS A 95 -12.78 14.44 5.70
N PRO A 96 -11.69 14.18 4.95
CA PRO A 96 -10.77 15.23 4.55
C PRO A 96 -11.41 16.19 3.52
N ASP A 97 -10.91 17.41 3.49
CA ASP A 97 -11.30 18.44 2.55
C ASP A 97 -10.66 18.18 1.18
N VAL A 98 -11.35 17.37 0.38
CA VAL A 98 -10.99 17.00 -0.99
C VAL A 98 -12.26 16.83 -1.81
N GLU A 99 -12.22 17.22 -3.09
CA GLU A 99 -13.39 17.11 -3.98
C GLU A 99 -13.63 15.65 -4.36
N ASP A 100 -12.60 14.95 -4.84
CA ASP A 100 -12.67 13.54 -5.17
C ASP A 100 -11.30 12.86 -5.19
N ILE A 101 -11.27 11.56 -4.86
CA ILE A 101 -10.09 10.70 -5.00
C ILE A 101 -10.46 9.37 -5.65
N GLU A 102 -10.03 9.14 -6.88
CA GLU A 102 -10.33 7.91 -7.62
C GLU A 102 -9.14 6.95 -7.61
N GLY A 103 -9.42 5.64 -7.76
CA GLY A 103 -8.40 4.61 -7.94
C GLY A 103 -7.61 4.25 -6.68
N ILE A 104 -8.01 4.75 -5.51
CA ILE A 104 -7.32 4.52 -4.23
C ILE A 104 -7.58 3.08 -3.72
N PRO A 105 -6.54 2.25 -3.51
CA PRO A 105 -6.68 0.96 -2.85
C PRO A 105 -6.87 1.14 -1.33
N PRO A 106 -7.20 0.08 -0.57
CA PRO A 106 -7.12 0.12 0.89
C PRO A 106 -5.72 0.57 1.33
N THR A 107 -5.67 1.58 2.20
CA THR A 107 -4.41 2.23 2.58
C THR A 107 -4.00 1.89 4.01
N ILE A 108 -2.69 1.78 4.23
CA ILE A 108 -2.06 1.65 5.54
C ILE A 108 -1.01 2.76 5.66
N ALA A 109 -1.06 3.54 6.74
CA ALA A 109 -0.04 4.51 7.08
C ALA A 109 0.95 3.91 8.09
N ILE A 110 2.24 4.08 7.81
CA ILE A 110 3.32 3.76 8.75
C ILE A 110 3.96 5.08 9.13
N GLU A 111 3.62 5.57 10.33
CA GLU A 111 4.10 6.82 10.88
C GLU A 111 5.15 6.57 11.96
N GLN A 112 6.04 7.55 12.16
CA GLN A 112 6.92 7.59 13.33
C GLN A 112 6.11 8.09 14.55
N ARG A 113 5.13 7.31 15.00
CA ARG A 113 4.53 7.54 16.33
C ARG A 113 5.42 6.89 17.39
N SER A 114 5.64 7.59 18.50
CA SER A 114 6.33 7.01 19.64
C SER A 114 5.57 5.75 20.08
N ALA A 115 6.29 4.62 20.16
CA ALA A 115 5.71 3.40 20.68
C ALA A 115 5.14 3.68 22.07
N SER A 116 3.90 3.26 22.31
CA SER A 116 3.25 3.45 23.61
C SER A 116 4.13 2.82 24.69
N HIS A 117 4.48 3.62 25.70
CA HIS A 117 5.39 3.18 26.75
C HIS A 117 4.62 2.32 27.76
N ASN A 118 4.49 1.03 27.45
CA ASN A 118 3.98 0.03 28.38
C ASN A 118 5.18 -0.85 28.80
N PRO A 119 5.51 -0.95 30.10
CA PRO A 119 6.65 -1.75 30.57
C PRO A 119 6.52 -3.25 30.27
N ARG A 120 5.32 -3.74 29.91
CA ARG A 120 5.10 -5.13 29.46
C ARG A 120 5.19 -5.30 27.95
N SER A 121 5.34 -4.21 27.19
CA SER A 121 5.48 -4.25 25.74
C SER A 121 6.96 -4.43 25.38
N THR A 122 7.25 -5.45 24.59
CA THR A 122 8.58 -5.77 24.07
C THR A 122 8.52 -5.91 22.55
N VAL A 123 9.67 -5.97 21.89
CA VAL A 123 9.72 -6.26 20.43
C VAL A 123 8.98 -7.55 20.08
N ALA A 124 9.08 -8.57 20.93
CA ALA A 124 8.44 -9.86 20.72
C ALA A 124 6.91 -9.80 20.81
N THR A 125 6.35 -8.90 21.63
CA THR A 125 4.89 -8.72 21.71
C THR A 125 4.36 -7.86 20.57
N THR A 126 5.10 -6.82 20.14
CA THR A 126 4.70 -5.96 19.01
C THR A 126 4.70 -6.69 17.68
N THR A 127 5.62 -7.64 17.50
CA THR A 127 5.73 -8.47 16.29
C THR A 127 4.92 -9.75 16.36
N GLU A 128 4.17 -9.96 17.45
CA GLU A 128 3.40 -11.19 17.76
C GLU A 128 4.24 -12.49 17.85
N ILE A 129 5.57 -12.42 17.68
CA ILE A 129 6.48 -13.56 17.81
C ILE A 129 6.34 -14.23 19.18
N TYR A 130 6.11 -13.45 20.24
CA TYR A 130 5.90 -13.98 21.58
C TYR A 130 4.71 -14.95 21.66
N ASP A 131 3.63 -14.68 20.93
CA ASP A 131 2.45 -15.56 20.94
C ASP A 131 2.74 -16.90 20.24
N TYR A 132 3.50 -16.87 19.15
CA TYR A 132 4.01 -18.09 18.51
C TYR A 132 4.94 -18.87 19.44
N LEU A 133 5.85 -18.18 20.14
CA LEU A 133 6.74 -18.82 21.11
C LEU A 133 5.96 -19.47 22.26
N ARG A 134 4.89 -18.83 22.75
CA ARG A 134 4.02 -19.41 23.78
C ARG A 134 3.36 -20.69 23.30
N LEU A 135 2.84 -20.69 22.09
CA LEU A 135 2.24 -21.90 21.49
C LEU A 135 3.29 -23.00 21.29
N LEU A 136 4.50 -22.64 20.84
CA LEU A 136 5.61 -23.57 20.67
C LEU A 136 6.01 -24.22 21.99
N TYR A 137 6.27 -23.42 23.03
CA TYR A 137 6.66 -23.95 24.34
C TYR A 137 5.54 -24.77 24.99
N ALA A 138 4.28 -24.34 24.87
CA ALA A 138 3.16 -25.11 25.40
C ALA A 138 3.02 -26.50 24.75
N ARG A 139 3.40 -26.64 23.48
CA ARG A 139 3.29 -27.90 22.73
C ARG A 139 4.53 -28.79 22.79
N CYS A 140 5.72 -28.20 22.89
CA CYS A 140 6.98 -28.93 22.69
C CYS A 140 7.94 -28.87 23.89
N ALA A 141 7.74 -27.97 24.85
CA ALA A 141 8.67 -27.86 25.97
C ALA A 141 8.39 -28.91 27.04
N THR A 142 9.45 -29.56 27.52
CA THR A 142 9.39 -30.42 28.69
C THR A 142 9.42 -29.54 29.95
N PRO A 143 8.42 -29.62 30.85
CA PRO A 143 8.43 -28.86 32.09
C PRO A 143 9.50 -29.44 33.05
N HIS A 144 10.28 -28.56 33.67
CA HIS A 144 11.27 -28.93 34.66
C HIS A 144 10.90 -28.33 36.04
N SER A 145 10.91 -29.16 37.08
CA SER A 145 10.78 -28.73 38.48
C SER A 145 12.15 -28.73 39.15
N TRP A 146 12.47 -27.66 39.88
CA TRP A 146 13.67 -27.63 40.73
C TRP A 146 13.51 -28.48 42.00
N ALA A 147 12.26 -28.69 42.43
CA ALA A 147 11.95 -29.52 43.59
C ALA A 147 11.77 -30.99 43.16
N PRO A 148 12.32 -31.96 43.90
CA PRO A 148 12.17 -33.39 43.57
C PRO A 148 10.68 -33.77 43.63
N THR A 149 10.11 -34.04 42.46
CA THR A 149 8.71 -34.41 42.32
C THR A 149 8.63 -35.94 42.37
N ARG A 150 7.82 -36.53 43.26
CA ARG A 150 7.62 -37.98 43.30
C ARG A 150 7.05 -38.43 41.95
N GLN A 151 7.83 -39.19 41.19
CA GLN A 151 7.33 -39.89 40.01
C GLN A 151 6.31 -40.93 40.49
N ARG A 152 5.06 -40.82 40.05
CA ARG A 152 4.09 -41.91 40.21
C ARG A 152 4.44 -42.98 39.19
N ALA A 153 4.59 -44.21 39.70
CA ALA A 153 4.81 -45.43 38.94
C ALA A 153 3.62 -45.77 38.04
#